data_AF-K9KFN3-F1
#
_entry.id   AF-K9KFN3-F1
#
_cell.length_a   1.000
_cell.length_b   1.000
_cell.length_c   1.000
_cell.angle_alpha   90.00
_cell.angle_beta   90.00
_cell.angle_gamma   90.00
#
_symmetry.space_group_name_H-M   'P 1'
#
loop_
_entity.id
_entity.type
_entity.pdbx_description
1 polymer ?
#
loop_
_entity_poly.entity_id
_entity_poly.type
_entity_poly.pdbx_seq_one_letter_code
_entity_poly.pdbx_strand_id
1 'polypeptide(L)'
;KLTAYLDLNLDKCYVIPLNTSIVMPPRNLLELLINIKAGTYLPQSYLIHEHMVITDRIENVDHLGFFIYRLCHDKETYKLQRRETIKGIQKREVSNCVTIRHFENKFAVETLICS
;
A
#
# COMPACT_ATOMS: atom_id res chain seq x y z
N LYS A 1 -11.76 3.54 -4.65
CA LYS A 1 -11.64 2.99 -3.27
C LYS A 1 -10.27 3.33 -2.73
N LEU A 2 -10.15 3.62 -1.44
CA LEU A 2 -8.88 3.91 -0.78
C LEU A 2 -8.46 2.70 0.08
N THR A 3 -7.17 2.57 0.30
CA THR A 3 -6.58 1.72 1.33
C THR A 3 -5.55 2.51 2.12
N ALA A 4 -5.16 2.01 3.28
CA ALA A 4 -4.20 2.66 4.15
C ALA A 4 -3.20 1.66 4.73
N TYR A 5 -1.95 2.10 4.85
CA TYR A 5 -0.86 1.38 5.50
C TYR A 5 -0.47 2.13 6.78
N LEU A 6 -0.39 1.41 7.90
CA LEU A 6 0.20 1.92 9.13
C LEU A 6 1.64 1.42 9.24
N ASP A 7 2.60 2.34 9.19
CA ASP A 7 3.99 2.04 9.52
C ASP A 7 4.18 2.11 11.03
N LEU A 8 4.38 0.95 11.66
CA LEU A 8 4.53 0.82 13.10
C LEU A 8 5.86 1.38 13.63
N ASN A 9 6.89 1.51 12.79
CA ASN A 9 8.20 2.03 13.20
C ASN A 9 8.18 3.56 13.23
N LEU A 10 7.52 4.17 12.26
CA LEU A 10 7.42 5.62 12.14
C LEU A 10 6.17 6.21 12.82
N ASP A 11 5.21 5.37 13.18
CA ASP A 11 3.89 5.75 13.69
C ASP A 11 3.12 6.67 12.71
N LYS A 12 3.27 6.38 11.42
CA LYS A 12 2.70 7.17 10.31
C LYS A 12 1.73 6.34 9.48
N CYS A 13 0.66 6.96 9.04
CA CYS A 13 -0.30 6.34 8.12
C CYS A 13 -0.10 6.85 6.69
N TYR A 14 -0.24 5.95 5.72
CA TYR A 14 -0.10 6.25 4.31
C TYR A 14 -1.36 5.80 3.56
N VAL A 15 -2.04 6.73 2.89
CA VAL A 15 -3.29 6.49 2.17
C VAL A 15 -3.03 6.49 0.67
N ILE A 16 -3.57 5.49 -0.02
CA ILE A 16 -3.38 5.30 -1.46
C ILE A 16 -4.70 4.88 -2.14
N PRO A 17 -4.98 5.30 -3.39
CA PRO A 17 -6.01 4.67 -4.20
C PRO A 17 -5.71 3.18 -4.42
N LEU A 18 -6.71 2.34 -4.13
CA LEU A 18 -6.61 0.90 -4.33
C LEU A 18 -6.52 0.56 -5.82
N ASN A 19 -5.52 -0.23 -6.21
CA ASN A 19 -5.40 -0.74 -7.57
C ASN A 19 -6.27 -2.00 -7.76
N THR A 20 -7.54 -1.80 -8.09
CA THR A 20 -8.53 -2.90 -8.21
C THR A 20 -8.25 -3.89 -9.34
N SER A 21 -7.33 -3.59 -10.27
CA SER A 21 -6.92 -4.52 -11.32
C SER A 21 -6.00 -5.63 -10.80
N ILE A 22 -5.31 -5.38 -9.69
CA ILE A 22 -4.35 -6.32 -9.07
C ILE A 22 -4.95 -6.92 -7.79
N VAL A 23 -5.80 -6.17 -7.11
CA VAL A 23 -6.51 -6.58 -5.90
C VAL A 23 -7.78 -7.35 -6.28
N MET A 24 -7.71 -8.69 -6.35
CA MET A 24 -8.94 -9.49 -6.18
C MET A 24 -9.27 -9.52 -4.69
N PRO A 25 -10.53 -9.34 -4.31
CA PRO A 25 -10.94 -9.58 -2.95
C PRO A 25 -11.03 -11.10 -2.72
N PRO A 26 -10.24 -11.71 -1.81
CA PRO A 26 -10.90 -12.62 -0.89
C PRO A 26 -11.88 -11.76 -0.09
N ARG A 27 -13.15 -12.16 -0.04
CA ARG A 27 -14.21 -11.42 0.65
C ARG A 27 -13.94 -11.29 2.15
N ASN A 28 -13.11 -12.19 2.70
CA ASN A 28 -12.64 -12.19 4.08
C ASN A 28 -11.37 -13.05 4.27
N LEU A 29 -10.72 -12.92 5.43
CA LEU A 29 -9.51 -13.67 5.80
C LEU A 29 -9.72 -15.20 5.73
N LEU A 30 -10.91 -15.69 6.10
CA LEU A 30 -11.20 -17.12 6.11
C LEU A 30 -11.16 -17.72 4.70
N GLU A 31 -11.77 -17.04 3.72
CA GLU A 31 -11.73 -17.45 2.30
C GLU A 31 -10.29 -17.49 1.77
N LEU A 32 -9.48 -16.48 2.13
CA LEU A 32 -8.07 -16.44 1.79
C LEU A 32 -7.33 -17.68 2.31
N LEU A 33 -7.49 -18.00 3.60
CA LEU A 33 -6.85 -19.15 4.24
C LEU A 33 -7.26 -20.48 3.59
N ILE A 34 -8.54 -20.64 3.25
CA ILE A 34 -9.06 -21.81 2.54
C ILE A 34 -8.38 -21.95 1.18
N ASN A 35 -8.31 -20.87 0.40
CA ASN A 35 -7.75 -20.90 -0.94
C ASN A 35 -6.22 -21.08 -0.95
N ILE A 36 -5.51 -20.58 0.08
CA ILE A 36 -4.08 -20.87 0.29
C ILE A 36 -3.89 -22.36 0.60
N LYS A 37 -4.67 -22.91 1.53
CA LYS A 37 -4.59 -24.33 1.90
C LYS A 37 -4.91 -25.25 0.73
N ALA A 38 -5.87 -24.86 -0.12
CA ALA A 38 -6.25 -25.60 -1.32
C ALA A 38 -5.27 -25.42 -2.49
N GLY A 39 -4.25 -24.56 -2.37
CA GLY A 39 -3.27 -24.28 -3.42
C GLY A 39 -3.80 -23.42 -4.58
N THR A 40 -5.06 -22.96 -4.53
CA THR A 40 -5.70 -22.16 -5.59
C THR A 40 -5.31 -20.67 -5.52
N TYR A 41 -4.72 -20.27 -4.40
CA TYR A 41 -4.21 -18.93 -4.11
C TYR A 41 -2.72 -18.97 -3.77
N LEU A 42 -1.96 -19.88 -4.38
CA LEU A 42 -0.51 -19.76 -4.36
C LEU A 42 -0.15 -18.48 -5.11
N PRO A 43 0.46 -17.48 -4.45
CA PRO A 43 0.83 -16.28 -5.15
C PRO A 43 1.80 -16.65 -6.25
N GLN A 44 1.58 -16.14 -7.46
CA GLN A 44 2.63 -16.21 -8.46
C GLN A 44 3.83 -15.50 -7.83
N SER A 45 5.01 -16.12 -7.85
CA SER A 45 6.25 -15.57 -7.26
C SER A 45 6.74 -14.28 -7.95
N TYR A 46 5.89 -13.66 -8.75
CA TYR A 46 6.13 -12.40 -9.42
C TYR A 46 6.00 -11.27 -8.42
N LEU A 47 7.14 -10.75 -7.96
CA LEU A 47 7.21 -9.59 -7.08
C LEU A 47 6.92 -8.32 -7.90
N ILE A 48 5.79 -7.69 -7.62
CA ILE A 48 5.45 -6.40 -8.23
C ILE A 48 6.12 -5.30 -7.41
N HIS A 49 6.91 -4.46 -8.08
CA HIS A 49 7.58 -3.32 -7.45
C HIS A 49 6.81 -2.05 -7.74
N GLU A 50 6.41 -1.33 -6.70
CA GLU A 50 5.73 -0.06 -6.82
C GLU A 50 6.53 1.05 -6.16
N HIS A 51 6.74 2.15 -6.88
CA HIS A 51 7.39 3.34 -6.34
C HIS A 51 6.32 4.38 -6.00
N MET A 52 6.35 4.86 -4.77
CA MET A 52 5.41 5.83 -4.23
C MET A 52 6.17 7.05 -3.72
N VAL A 53 5.55 8.21 -3.89
CA VAL A 53 6.04 9.49 -3.36
C VAL A 53 4.95 10.09 -2.48
N ILE A 54 5.38 10.67 -1.36
CA ILE A 54 4.50 11.44 -0.48
C ILE A 54 4.15 12.76 -1.18
N THR A 55 2.86 13.07 -1.31
CA THR A 55 2.43 14.33 -1.94
C THR A 55 1.89 15.31 -0.93
N ASP A 56 0.92 14.89 -0.14
CA ASP A 56 0.14 15.77 0.73
C ASP A 56 -0.04 15.15 2.12
N ARG A 57 -0.12 16.01 3.14
CA ARG A 57 -0.61 15.60 4.46
C ARG A 57 -2.13 15.62 4.46
N ILE A 58 -2.75 14.61 5.04
CA ILE A 58 -4.20 14.55 5.23
C ILE A 58 -4.50 14.98 6.67
N GLU A 59 -5.22 16.08 6.83
CA GLU A 59 -5.58 16.62 8.14
C GLU A 59 -6.83 15.95 8.73
N ASN A 60 -7.81 15.64 7.89
CA ASN A 60 -9.07 15.03 8.32
C ASN A 60 -9.21 13.61 7.76
N VAL A 61 -9.05 12.63 8.64
CA VAL A 61 -9.17 11.19 8.35
C VAL A 61 -10.61 10.68 8.46
N ASP A 62 -11.52 11.43 9.09
CA ASP A 62 -12.90 11.03 9.39
C ASP A 62 -13.69 10.75 8.11
N HIS A 63 -13.39 11.50 7.05
CA HIS A 63 -14.05 11.36 5.75
C HIS A 63 -13.51 10.21 4.89
N LEU A 64 -12.45 9.52 5.30
CA LEU A 64 -11.84 8.43 4.53
C LEU A 64 -12.54 7.07 4.75
N GLY A 65 -13.52 7.03 5.64
CA GLY A 65 -14.33 5.86 5.94
C GLY A 65 -13.83 5.06 7.15
N PHE A 66 -14.72 4.22 7.68
CA PHE A 66 -14.58 3.57 8.99
C PHE A 66 -13.26 2.80 9.18
N PHE A 67 -12.84 2.00 8.20
CA PHE A 67 -11.64 1.18 8.33
C PHE A 67 -10.35 2.01 8.37
N ILE A 68 -10.27 3.04 7.51
CA ILE A 68 -9.10 3.93 7.46
C ILE A 68 -9.06 4.79 8.71
N TYR A 69 -10.21 5.34 9.13
CA TYR A 69 -10.31 6.08 10.38
C TYR A 69 -9.83 5.24 11.57
N ARG A 70 -10.36 4.02 11.73
CA ARG A 70 -9.96 3.13 12.83
C ARG A 70 -8.45 2.84 12.84
N LEU A 71 -7.82 2.73 11.66
CA LEU A 71 -6.39 2.42 11.55
C LEU A 71 -5.49 3.66 11.73
N CYS A 72 -5.89 4.80 11.18
CA CYS A 72 -5.05 6.00 11.05
C CYS A 72 -5.42 7.15 11.99
N HIS A 73 -6.51 7.05 12.77
CA HIS A 73 -6.84 8.10 13.75
C HIS A 73 -5.64 8.34 14.68
N ASP A 74 -5.42 9.62 15.02
CA ASP A 74 -4.31 10.10 15.84
C ASP A 74 -2.91 9.86 15.27
N LYS A 75 -2.78 9.47 13.99
CA LYS A 75 -1.50 9.30 13.29
C LYS A 75 -1.28 10.37 12.24
N GLU A 76 -0.02 10.78 12.05
CA GLU A 76 0.32 11.61 10.90
C GLU A 76 0.02 10.83 9.62
N THR A 77 -0.94 11.34 8.84
CA THR A 77 -1.45 10.64 7.66
C THR A 77 -1.01 11.36 6.40
N TYR A 78 -0.45 10.62 5.46
CA TYR A 78 0.09 11.14 4.20
C TYR A 78 -0.55 10.45 3.00
N LYS A 79 -0.77 11.22 1.94
CA LYS A 79 -1.22 10.71 0.66
C LYS A 79 -0.02 10.22 -0.15
N LEU A 80 -0.15 9.01 -0.69
CA LEU A 80 0.81 8.45 -1.63
C LEU A 80 0.31 8.62 -3.06
N GLN A 81 1.24 8.98 -3.94
CA GLN A 81 1.04 8.94 -5.38
C GLN A 81 2.07 8.02 -6.03
N ARG A 82 1.60 7.20 -6.97
CA ARG A 82 2.48 6.31 -7.73
C ARG A 82 3.40 7.15 -8.61
N ARG A 83 4.70 6.91 -8.50
CA ARG A 83 5.69 7.53 -9.36
C ARG A 83 5.55 6.94 -10.75
N GLU A 84 5.08 7.73 -11.71
CA GLU A 84 5.17 7.31 -13.10
C GLU A 84 6.65 7.19 -13.47
N THR A 85 7.05 6.02 -13.97
CA THR A 85 8.40 5.79 -14.50
C THR A 85 8.54 6.60 -15.79
N ILE A 86 8.77 7.90 -15.66
CA ILE A 86 9.24 8.71 -16.77
C ILE A 86 10.61 8.13 -17.14
N LYS A 87 10.71 7.56 -18.35
CA LYS A 87 11.96 7.11 -18.97
C LYS A 87 12.89 8.33 -19.12
N GLY A 88 13.62 8.67 -18.07
CA GLY A 88 14.49 9.84 -18.04
C GLY A 88 15.41 9.82 -16.83
N ILE A 89 16.58 10.45 -16.96
CA ILE A 89 17.60 10.57 -15.91
C ILE A 89 16.98 11.26 -14.69
N GLN A 90 16.87 10.52 -13.60
CA GLN A 90 16.37 11.06 -12.33
C GLN A 90 17.56 11.52 -11.48
N LYS A 91 17.45 12.73 -10.91
CA LYS A 91 18.42 13.23 -9.90
C LYS A 91 18.54 12.18 -8.79
N ARG A 92 19.77 11.78 -8.46
CA ARG A 92 20.08 11.00 -7.26
C ARG A 92 19.88 11.90 -6.04
N GLU A 93 18.64 12.11 -5.63
CA GLU A 93 18.37 12.55 -4.27
C GLU A 93 18.42 11.33 -3.37
N VAL A 94 19.13 11.44 -2.25
CA VAL A 94 19.06 10.48 -1.15
C VAL A 94 17.75 10.76 -0.43
N SER A 95 16.63 10.38 -1.04
CA SER A 95 15.36 10.39 -0.32
C SER A 95 15.39 9.28 0.72
N ASN A 96 14.99 9.60 1.95
CA ASN A 96 14.77 8.58 2.97
C ASN A 96 13.57 7.75 2.53
N CYS A 97 13.86 6.57 1.97
CA CYS A 97 12.83 5.67 1.49
C CYS A 97 12.61 4.52 2.48
N VAL A 98 11.36 4.09 2.60
CA VAL A 98 10.93 2.93 3.38
C VAL A 98 10.31 1.91 2.44
N THR A 99 10.59 0.63 2.67
CA THR A 99 10.05 -0.46 1.88
C THR A 99 9.00 -1.23 2.67
N ILE A 100 7.82 -1.41 2.08
CA ILE A 100 6.72 -2.21 2.65
C ILE A 100 6.50 -3.43 1.75
N ARG A 101 6.51 -4.63 2.34
CA ARG A 101 6.15 -5.88 1.65
C ARG A 101 4.80 -6.35 2.13
N HIS A 102 3.88 -6.59 1.20
CA HIS A 102 2.52 -6.99 1.51
C HIS A 102 1.92 -7.85 0.40
N PHE A 103 0.76 -8.44 0.69
CA PHE A 103 0.00 -9.22 -0.26
C PHE A 103 -1.25 -8.42 -0.69
N GLU A 104 -1.25 -7.92 -1.92
CA GLU A 104 -2.44 -7.26 -2.50
C GLU A 104 -3.46 -8.28 -3.02
N ASN A 105 -3.04 -9.53 -3.25
CA ASN A 105 -3.84 -10.65 -3.77
C ASN A 105 -2.98 -11.95 -3.78
N LYS A 106 -3.07 -12.74 -4.86
CA LYS A 106 -2.08 -13.74 -5.31
C LYS A 106 -0.73 -13.14 -5.75
N PHE A 107 -0.42 -11.90 -5.38
CA PHE A 107 0.85 -11.27 -5.69
C PHE A 107 1.47 -10.76 -4.41
N ALA A 108 2.76 -11.02 -4.24
CA ALA A 108 3.57 -10.27 -3.30
C ALA A 108 3.94 -8.94 -3.94
N VAL A 109 3.75 -7.86 -3.20
CA VAL A 109 4.03 -6.50 -3.66
C VAL A 109 5.05 -5.88 -2.72
N GLU A 110 6.09 -5.29 -3.32
CA GLU A 110 7.06 -4.47 -2.62
C GLU A 110 6.83 -3.01 -3.01
N THR A 111 6.46 -2.19 -2.03
CA THR A 111 6.24 -0.75 -2.21
C THR A 111 7.38 0.02 -1.58
N LEU A 112 8.07 0.81 -2.39
CA LEU A 112 9.07 1.77 -1.95
C LEU A 112 8.40 3.14 -1.81
N ILE A 113 8.35 3.67 -0.59
CA ILE A 113 7.81 5.00 -0.28
C ILE A 113 8.99 5.92 -0.02
N CYS A 114 9.14 6.99 -0.80
CA CYS A 114 10.19 7.98 -0.60
C CYS A 114 9.60 9.33 -0.17
N SER A 115 10.24 9.96 0.82
CA SER A 115 9.99 11.34 1.26
C SER A 115 10.83 12.34 0.47
#